data_AF-M1JWY3-F1
#
_entry.id   AF-M1JWY3-F1
#
_cell.length_a   1.000
_cell.length_b   1.000
_cell.length_c   1.000
_cell.angle_alpha   90.00
_cell.angle_beta   90.00
_cell.angle_gamma   90.00
#
_symmetry.space_group_name_H-M   'P 1'
#
loop_
_entity.id
_entity.type
_entity.pdbx_description
1 polymer ?
#
loop_
_entity_poly.entity_id
_entity_poly.type
_entity_poly.pdbx_seq_one_letter_code
_entity_poly.pdbx_strand_id
1 'polypeptide(L)'
;MVEHGDLVMGILCKKTLGASAGSLLHIIFLELGHETCGQFYGNIQTVVNNWLLLEGHSIGIGDTIADPQTYYDIQETIRKAKEDVIEVIQKAHNDELEPTPGNTLRQTFENQVNRILNDARDKTGGSAKKSLTEYNNLKAMVVAGSKGSNINISQVIAC
;
A
#
# COMPACT_ATOMS: atom_id res chain seq x y z
N MET A 1 -11.00 -14.35 14.06
CA MET A 1 -11.75 -14.68 15.28
C MET A 1 -10.97 -15.74 16.02
N VAL A 2 -10.63 -15.47 17.27
CA VAL A 2 -9.97 -16.43 18.15
C VAL A 2 -10.93 -16.66 19.32
N GLU A 3 -11.26 -17.91 19.59
CA GLU A 3 -12.17 -18.30 20.67
C GLU A 3 -11.52 -19.42 21.48
N HIS A 4 -11.51 -19.29 22.80
CA HIS A 4 -10.91 -20.29 23.72
C HIS A 4 -9.46 -20.69 23.38
N GLY A 5 -8.68 -19.81 22.74
CA GLY A 5 -7.30 -20.08 22.33
C GLY A 5 -7.15 -20.62 20.92
N ASP A 6 -8.24 -20.90 20.21
CA ASP A 6 -8.22 -21.45 18.85
C ASP A 6 -8.59 -20.41 17.79
N LEU A 7 -7.81 -20.37 16.70
CA LEU A 7 -8.10 -19.52 15.55
C LEU A 7 -9.21 -20.15 14.70
N VAL A 8 -10.45 -19.68 14.87
CA VAL A 8 -11.62 -20.21 14.16
C VAL A 8 -11.67 -19.73 12.70
N MET A 9 -11.34 -18.46 12.44
CA MET A 9 -11.38 -17.88 11.09
C MET A 9 -10.53 -16.61 10.95
N GLY A 10 -10.11 -16.33 9.71
CA GLY A 10 -9.36 -15.13 9.33
C GLY A 10 -7.85 -15.36 9.22
N ILE A 11 -7.17 -14.41 8.59
CA ILE A 11 -5.71 -14.46 8.36
C ILE A 11 -5.02 -13.53 9.36
N LEU A 12 -3.97 -14.01 10.02
CA LEU A 12 -3.17 -13.23 10.95
C LEU A 12 -2.22 -12.30 10.17
N CYS A 13 -2.28 -11.01 10.43
CA CYS A 13 -1.39 -10.00 9.86
C CYS A 13 -0.89 -9.04 10.95
N LYS A 14 -0.13 -8.00 10.56
CA LYS A 14 0.33 -6.96 11.49
C LYS A 14 -0.78 -6.35 12.35
N LYS A 15 -2.03 -6.29 11.88
CA LYS A 15 -3.16 -5.78 12.69
C LYS A 15 -3.50 -6.69 13.88
N THR A 16 -3.27 -7.99 13.74
CA THR A 16 -3.59 -8.99 14.77
C THR A 16 -2.39 -9.29 15.67
N LEU A 17 -1.18 -9.39 15.10
CA LEU A 17 0.05 -9.79 15.81
C LEU A 17 1.01 -8.62 16.07
N GLY A 18 0.69 -7.41 15.61
CA GLY A 18 1.55 -6.24 15.79
C GLY A 18 1.30 -5.51 17.12
N ALA A 19 2.01 -4.38 17.27
CA ALA A 19 1.95 -3.52 18.44
C ALA A 19 0.74 -2.56 18.45
N SER A 20 -0.41 -2.99 17.94
CA SER A 20 -1.65 -2.20 17.97
C SER A 20 -2.45 -2.47 19.25
N ALA A 21 -3.20 -1.46 19.71
CA ALA A 21 -4.16 -1.66 20.78
C ALA A 21 -5.20 -2.73 20.38
N GLY A 22 -5.60 -3.60 21.32
CA GLY A 22 -6.48 -4.74 21.03
C GLY A 22 -5.88 -5.84 20.15
N SER A 23 -4.57 -5.84 19.88
CA SER A 23 -3.93 -6.97 19.20
C SER A 23 -3.91 -8.21 20.09
N LEU A 24 -3.70 -9.38 19.50
CA LEU A 24 -3.69 -10.65 20.21
C LEU A 24 -2.67 -10.64 21.37
N LEU A 25 -1.50 -10.07 21.14
CA LEU A 25 -0.45 -9.97 22.16
C LEU A 25 -0.82 -9.01 23.29
N HIS A 26 -1.51 -7.91 22.97
CA HIS A 26 -2.02 -7.01 23.99
C HIS A 26 -3.05 -7.71 24.87
N ILE A 27 -3.95 -8.51 24.29
CA ILE A 27 -4.95 -9.29 25.04
C ILE A 27 -4.28 -10.35 25.91
N ILE A 28 -3.36 -11.15 25.36
CA ILE A 28 -2.63 -12.19 26.11
C ILE A 28 -1.87 -11.58 27.29
N PHE A 29 -1.23 -10.42 27.10
CA PHE A 29 -0.52 -9.74 28.17
C PHE A 29 -1.46 -9.32 29.32
N LEU A 30 -2.66 -8.82 28.99
CA LEU A 30 -3.64 -8.38 29.99
C LEU A 30 -4.32 -9.54 30.71
N GLU A 31 -4.65 -10.62 30.00
CA GLU A 31 -5.40 -11.75 30.56
C GLU A 31 -4.51 -12.78 31.26
N LEU A 32 -3.31 -13.05 30.70
CA LEU A 32 -2.44 -14.16 31.11
C LEU A 32 -1.09 -13.69 31.68
N GLY A 33 -0.79 -12.38 31.62
CA GLY A 33 0.41 -11.79 32.18
C GLY A 33 1.65 -11.90 31.28
N HIS A 34 2.75 -11.31 31.75
CA HIS A 34 3.95 -11.11 30.94
C HIS A 34 4.72 -12.41 30.64
N GLU A 35 4.71 -13.39 31.55
CA GLU A 35 5.45 -14.65 31.38
C GLU A 35 4.87 -15.46 30.23
N THR A 36 3.55 -15.69 30.24
CA THR A 36 2.85 -16.41 29.18
C THR A 36 2.93 -15.65 27.86
N CYS A 37 2.80 -14.32 27.87
CA CYS A 37 2.99 -13.51 26.67
C CYS A 37 4.42 -13.64 26.09
N GLY A 38 5.44 -13.69 26.96
CA GLY A 38 6.83 -13.88 26.56
C GLY A 38 7.08 -15.27 25.96
N GLN A 39 6.53 -16.32 26.56
CA GLN A 39 6.58 -17.67 26.01
C GLN A 39 5.87 -17.76 24.66
N PHE A 40 4.72 -17.11 24.52
CA PHE A 40 3.95 -17.09 23.28
C PHE A 40 4.73 -16.48 22.11
N TYR A 41 5.51 -15.41 22.35
CA TYR A 41 6.43 -14.86 21.35
C TYR A 41 7.45 -15.89 20.86
N GLY A 42 8.09 -16.59 21.80
CA GLY A 42 9.05 -17.65 21.48
C GLY A 42 8.42 -18.77 20.66
N ASN A 43 7.26 -19.27 21.11
CA ASN A 43 6.55 -20.36 20.45
C ASN A 43 6.16 -20.01 19.00
N ILE A 44 5.59 -18.83 18.76
CA ILE A 44 5.25 -18.39 17.40
C ILE A 44 6.51 -18.28 16.55
N GLN A 45 7.55 -17.61 17.05
CA GLN A 45 8.77 -17.41 16.27
C GLN A 45 9.42 -18.75 15.90
N THR A 46 9.52 -19.70 16.83
CA THR A 46 10.10 -21.01 16.56
C THR A 46 9.28 -21.78 15.52
N VAL A 47 7.95 -21.84 15.65
CA VAL A 47 7.10 -22.58 14.70
C VAL A 47 7.11 -21.93 13.32
N VAL A 48 6.89 -20.62 13.25
CA VAL A 48 6.80 -19.90 11.96
C VAL A 48 8.14 -19.86 11.24
N ASN A 49 9.26 -19.65 11.94
CA ASN A 49 10.57 -19.65 11.31
C ASN A 49 10.93 -21.03 10.76
N ASN A 50 10.64 -22.11 11.49
CA ASN A 50 10.88 -23.47 11.00
C ASN A 50 10.01 -23.81 9.79
N TRP A 51 8.74 -23.38 9.77
CA TRP A 51 7.87 -23.51 8.61
C TRP A 51 8.39 -22.71 7.42
N LEU A 52 8.85 -21.47 7.64
CA LEU A 52 9.40 -20.60 6.59
C LEU A 52 10.67 -21.17 5.96
N LEU A 53 11.47 -21.96 6.69
CA LEU A 53 12.63 -22.67 6.12
C LEU A 53 12.22 -23.74 5.09
N LEU A 54 11.01 -24.32 5.23
CA LEU A 54 10.47 -25.31 4.30
C LEU A 54 9.76 -24.65 3.11
N GLU A 55 8.93 -23.65 3.38
CA GLU A 55 8.17 -22.94 2.35
C GLU A 55 9.07 -22.04 1.50
N GLY A 56 9.97 -21.30 2.15
CA GLY A 56 10.78 -20.25 1.53
C GLY A 56 9.99 -18.98 1.24
N HIS A 57 10.70 -17.84 1.21
CA HIS A 57 10.15 -16.57 0.71
C HIS A 57 11.27 -15.77 0.08
N SER A 58 11.03 -15.24 -1.11
CA SER A 58 12.02 -14.46 -1.87
C SER A 58 11.32 -13.38 -2.67
N ILE A 59 12.05 -12.34 -3.08
CA ILE A 59 11.58 -11.29 -3.97
C ILE A 59 12.52 -11.18 -5.17
N GLY A 60 11.95 -11.13 -6.36
CA GLY A 60 12.71 -10.98 -7.61
C GLY A 60 12.22 -9.81 -8.45
N ILE A 61 12.92 -9.55 -9.56
CA ILE A 61 12.49 -8.54 -10.54
C ILE A 61 11.14 -8.90 -11.18
N GLY A 62 10.77 -10.18 -11.22
CA GLY A 62 9.45 -10.61 -11.67
C GLY A 62 8.31 -10.08 -10.80
N ASP A 63 8.56 -9.84 -9.50
CA ASP A 63 7.56 -9.30 -8.59
C ASP A 63 7.30 -7.80 -8.81
N THR A 64 8.14 -7.12 -9.61
CA THR A 64 8.04 -5.68 -9.91
C THR A 64 7.50 -5.40 -11.31
N ILE A 65 7.10 -6.43 -12.05
CA ILE A 65 6.61 -6.29 -13.43
C ILE A 65 5.10 -6.50 -13.44
N ALA A 66 4.35 -5.49 -13.90
CA ALA A 66 2.93 -5.60 -14.18
C ALA A 66 2.68 -6.23 -15.55
N ASP A 67 1.46 -6.75 -15.76
CA ASP A 67 1.05 -7.27 -17.07
C ASP A 67 0.94 -6.15 -18.13
N PRO A 68 1.01 -6.50 -19.42
CA PRO A 68 1.00 -5.51 -20.50
C PRO A 68 -0.27 -4.63 -20.55
N GLN A 69 -1.43 -5.17 -20.16
CA GLN A 69 -2.68 -4.39 -20.16
C GLN A 69 -2.63 -3.33 -19.07
N THR A 70 -2.16 -3.69 -17.87
CA THR A 70 -1.94 -2.72 -16.79
C THR A 70 -0.93 -1.64 -17.19
N TYR A 71 0.14 -2.00 -17.90
CA TYR A 71 1.10 -1.03 -18.39
C TYR A 71 0.46 -0.04 -19.37
N TYR A 72 -0.39 -0.52 -20.29
CA TYR A 72 -1.15 0.34 -21.20
C TYR A 72 -2.07 1.30 -20.43
N ASP A 73 -2.82 0.79 -19.44
CA ASP A 73 -3.73 1.61 -18.63
C ASP A 73 -2.98 2.69 -17.84
N ILE A 74 -1.78 2.37 -17.34
CA ILE A 74 -0.89 3.32 -16.66
C ILE A 74 -0.44 4.41 -17.63
N GLN A 75 0.04 4.06 -18.82
CA GLN A 75 0.48 5.02 -19.84
C GLN A 75 -0.66 5.94 -20.28
N GLU A 76 -1.84 5.40 -20.52
CA GLU A 76 -3.03 6.20 -20.87
C GLU A 76 -3.43 7.16 -19.74
N THR A 77 -3.33 6.72 -18.48
CA THR A 77 -3.62 7.57 -17.32
C THR A 77 -2.62 8.73 -17.22
N ILE A 78 -1.33 8.46 -17.44
CA ILE A 78 -0.28 9.49 -17.45
C ILE A 78 -0.46 10.44 -18.63
N ARG A 79 -0.81 9.94 -19.81
CA ARG A 79 -1.06 10.76 -21.01
C ARG A 79 -2.21 11.74 -20.77
N LYS A 80 -3.36 11.25 -20.27
CA LYS A 80 -4.51 12.09 -19.95
C LYS A 80 -4.17 13.15 -18.90
N ALA A 81 -3.44 12.78 -17.84
CA ALA A 81 -3.02 13.74 -16.83
C ALA A 81 -2.11 14.84 -17.39
N LYS A 82 -1.22 14.50 -18.34
CA LYS A 82 -0.40 15.51 -19.04
C LYS A 82 -1.24 16.44 -19.90
N GLU A 83 -2.26 15.92 -20.59
CA GLU A 83 -3.21 16.71 -21.37
C GLU A 83 -4.00 17.67 -20.48
N ASP A 84 -4.53 17.18 -19.35
CA ASP A 84 -5.25 18.00 -18.38
C ASP A 84 -4.37 19.14 -17.82
N VAL A 85 -3.08 18.87 -17.56
CA VAL A 85 -2.13 19.90 -17.12
C VAL A 85 -1.88 20.94 -18.22
N ILE A 86 -1.77 20.52 -19.49
CA ILE A 86 -1.60 21.45 -20.62
C ILE A 86 -2.82 22.36 -20.74
N GLU A 87 -4.04 21.85 -20.56
CA GLU A 87 -5.25 22.67 -20.55
C GLU A 87 -5.24 23.72 -19.43
N VAL A 88 -4.80 23.34 -18.22
CA VAL A 88 -4.67 24.30 -17.11
C VAL A 88 -3.62 25.37 -17.41
N ILE A 89 -2.51 24.99 -18.04
CA ILE A 89 -1.47 25.94 -18.50
C ILE A 89 -2.05 26.92 -19.52
N GLN A 90 -2.84 26.45 -20.49
CA GLN A 90 -3.46 27.30 -21.50
C GLN A 90 -4.47 28.28 -20.88
N LYS A 91 -5.32 27.81 -19.97
CA LYS A 91 -6.27 28.68 -19.22
C LYS A 91 -5.53 29.76 -18.43
N ALA A 92 -4.40 29.42 -17.81
CA ALA A 92 -3.58 30.39 -17.10
C ALA A 92 -2.95 31.43 -18.04
N HIS A 93 -2.51 31.04 -19.24
CA HIS A 93 -1.94 31.96 -20.24
C HIS A 93 -2.97 32.88 -20.90
N ASN A 94 -4.22 32.43 -21.00
CA ASN A 94 -5.32 33.20 -21.58
C ASN A 94 -6.08 34.05 -20.53
N ASP A 95 -5.57 34.15 -19.30
CA ASP A 95 -6.21 34.83 -18.16
C ASP A 95 -7.63 34.29 -17.83
N GLU A 96 -7.92 33.03 -18.19
CA GLU A 96 -9.20 32.33 -17.94
C GLU A 96 -9.22 31.60 -16.58
N LEU A 97 -8.10 31.60 -15.86
CA LEU A 97 -7.97 30.95 -14.56
C LEU A 97 -8.38 31.92 -13.44
N GLU A 98 -9.41 31.56 -12.65
CA GLU A 98 -9.81 32.35 -11.49
C GLU A 98 -9.08 31.90 -10.21
N PRO A 99 -8.64 32.84 -9.36
CA PRO A 99 -8.00 32.51 -8.10
C PRO A 99 -9.01 31.92 -7.11
N THR A 100 -8.63 30.81 -6.46
CA THR A 100 -9.43 30.23 -5.38
C THR A 100 -9.40 31.12 -4.13
N PRO A 101 -10.48 31.16 -3.32
CA PRO A 101 -10.54 32.01 -2.13
C PRO A 101 -9.36 31.78 -1.19
N GLY A 102 -8.67 32.86 -0.82
CA GLY A 102 -7.51 32.82 0.07
C GLY A 102 -6.17 32.45 -0.60
N ASN A 103 -6.15 32.21 -1.92
CA ASN A 103 -4.94 31.91 -2.67
C ASN A 103 -4.66 32.97 -3.74
N THR A 104 -3.38 33.15 -4.06
CA THR A 104 -2.96 33.86 -5.27
C THR A 104 -3.29 33.03 -6.52
N LEU A 105 -3.29 33.69 -7.69
CA LEU A 105 -3.49 33.02 -8.98
C LEU A 105 -2.45 31.90 -9.20
N ARG A 106 -1.18 32.19 -8.90
CA ARG A 106 -0.08 31.22 -9.01
C ARG A 106 -0.26 30.03 -8.07
N GLN A 107 -0.66 30.26 -6.83
CA GLN A 107 -0.95 29.16 -5.90
C GLN A 107 -2.14 28.33 -6.37
N THR A 108 -3.17 28.97 -6.94
CA THR A 108 -4.32 28.24 -7.51
C THR A 108 -3.89 27.33 -8.66
N PHE A 109 -3.05 27.84 -9.57
CA PHE A 109 -2.44 27.05 -10.63
C PHE A 109 -1.64 25.86 -10.08
N GLU A 110 -0.71 26.10 -9.16
CA GLU A 110 0.13 25.05 -8.55
C GLU A 110 -0.72 23.99 -7.83
N ASN A 111 -1.78 24.41 -7.13
CA ASN A 111 -2.71 23.50 -6.46
C ASN A 111 -3.50 22.63 -7.46
N GLN A 112 -3.99 23.20 -8.56
CA GLN A 112 -4.70 22.43 -9.60
C GLN A 112 -3.77 21.42 -10.27
N VAL A 113 -2.56 21.83 -10.66
CA VAL A 113 -1.57 20.93 -11.27
C VAL A 113 -1.18 19.81 -10.30
N ASN A 114 -0.88 20.14 -9.04
CA ASN A 114 -0.57 19.13 -8.01
C ASN A 114 -1.71 18.16 -7.80
N ARG A 115 -2.97 18.62 -7.81
CA ARG A 115 -4.13 17.74 -7.68
C ARG A 115 -4.19 16.74 -8.84
N ILE A 116 -4.08 17.21 -10.09
CA ILE A 116 -4.12 16.35 -11.28
C ILE A 116 -3.01 15.29 -11.23
N LEU A 117 -1.79 15.70 -10.91
CA LEU A 117 -0.64 14.79 -10.85
C LEU A 117 -0.73 13.78 -9.70
N ASN A 118 -1.22 14.19 -8.53
CA ASN A 118 -1.45 13.27 -7.42
C ASN A 118 -2.58 12.28 -7.72
N ASP A 119 -3.69 12.75 -8.32
CA ASP A 119 -4.80 11.89 -8.73
C ASP A 119 -4.33 10.86 -9.79
N ALA A 120 -3.46 11.27 -10.71
CA ALA A 120 -2.86 10.37 -11.70
C ALA A 120 -1.98 9.31 -11.02
N ARG A 121 -1.07 9.72 -10.12
CA ARG A 121 -0.21 8.81 -9.35
C ARG A 121 -1.03 7.78 -8.55
N ASP A 122 -2.09 8.24 -7.89
CA ASP A 122 -2.89 7.36 -7.03
C ASP A 122 -3.72 6.37 -7.89
N LYS A 123 -4.21 6.80 -9.06
CA LYS A 123 -4.87 5.91 -10.04
C LYS A 123 -3.91 4.87 -10.60
N THR A 124 -2.72 5.26 -11.07
CA THR A 124 -1.74 4.32 -11.64
C THR A 124 -1.26 3.32 -10.59
N GLY A 125 -1.01 3.78 -9.36
CA GLY A 125 -0.70 2.92 -8.22
C GLY A 125 -1.82 1.94 -7.86
N GLY A 126 -3.07 2.40 -7.93
CA GLY A 126 -4.25 1.56 -7.75
C GLY A 126 -4.37 0.45 -8.80
N SER A 127 -4.12 0.76 -10.07
CA SER A 127 -4.09 -0.22 -11.17
C SER A 127 -2.97 -1.25 -10.99
N ALA A 128 -1.75 -0.80 -10.71
CA ALA A 128 -0.62 -1.68 -10.44
C ALA A 128 -0.88 -2.64 -9.29
N LYS A 129 -1.49 -2.17 -8.20
CA LYS A 129 -1.83 -3.04 -7.06
C LYS A 129 -2.85 -4.12 -7.42
N LYS A 130 -3.85 -3.76 -8.22
CA LYS A 130 -4.93 -4.68 -8.62
C LYS A 130 -4.44 -5.77 -9.57
N SER A 131 -3.46 -5.45 -10.40
CA SER A 131 -2.90 -6.39 -11.37
C SER A 131 -2.00 -7.45 -10.76
N LEU A 132 -1.38 -7.15 -9.61
CA LEU A 132 -0.54 -8.13 -8.92
C LEU A 132 -1.35 -9.33 -8.45
N THR A 133 -0.91 -10.52 -8.85
CA THR A 133 -1.48 -11.80 -8.43
C THR A 133 -1.31 -12.03 -6.93
N GLU A 134 -2.03 -13.00 -6.38
CA GLU A 134 -1.89 -13.39 -4.97
C GLU A 134 -0.53 -14.02 -4.65
N TYR A 135 0.14 -14.57 -5.66
CA TYR A 135 1.47 -15.19 -5.56
C TYR A 135 2.63 -14.18 -5.63
N ASN A 136 2.34 -12.90 -5.85
CA ASN A 136 3.39 -11.87 -5.90
C ASN A 136 3.98 -11.65 -4.50
N ASN A 137 5.29 -11.80 -4.38
CA ASN A 137 5.97 -11.76 -3.09
C ASN A 137 6.01 -10.35 -2.49
N LEU A 138 6.13 -9.33 -3.33
CA LEU A 138 6.06 -7.93 -2.88
C LEU A 138 4.68 -7.62 -2.30
N LYS A 139 3.60 -8.09 -2.94
CA LYS A 139 2.23 -7.95 -2.46
C LYS A 139 2.04 -8.69 -1.13
N ALA A 140 2.56 -9.91 -1.00
CA ALA A 140 2.48 -10.70 0.23
C ALA A 140 3.10 -9.95 1.43
N MET A 141 4.28 -9.35 1.26
CA MET A 141 4.94 -8.56 2.30
C MET A 141 4.10 -7.34 2.75
N VAL A 142 3.54 -6.61 1.78
CA VAL A 142 2.72 -5.42 2.05
C VAL A 142 1.40 -5.78 2.73
N VAL A 143 0.77 -6.88 2.31
CA VAL A 143 -0.49 -7.38 2.92
C VAL A 143 -0.26 -7.92 4.34
N ALA A 144 0.82 -8.67 4.56
CA ALA A 144 1.23 -9.11 5.89
C ALA A 144 1.58 -7.91 6.80
N GLY A 145 2.04 -6.81 6.20
CA GLY A 145 2.51 -5.62 6.89
C GLY A 145 3.93 -5.77 7.44
N SER A 146 4.70 -6.73 6.93
CA SER A 146 6.07 -7.00 7.38
C SER A 146 7.05 -5.92 6.89
N LYS A 147 6.96 -5.54 5.61
CA LYS A 147 7.74 -4.45 5.02
C LYS A 147 7.07 -3.90 3.77
N GLY A 148 7.30 -2.62 3.52
CA GLY A 148 6.73 -1.90 2.38
C GLY A 148 5.31 -1.40 2.63
N SER A 149 4.80 -0.67 1.66
CA SER A 149 3.48 -0.04 1.66
C SER A 149 2.89 -0.05 0.25
N ASN A 150 1.61 0.30 0.13
CA ASN A 150 0.98 0.45 -1.18
C ASN A 150 1.71 1.48 -2.07
N ILE A 151 2.31 2.52 -1.48
CA ILE A 151 3.07 3.53 -2.21
C ILE A 151 4.34 2.90 -2.81
N ASN A 152 5.00 2.00 -2.08
CA ASN A 152 6.20 1.32 -2.61
C ASN A 152 5.86 0.46 -3.83
N ILE A 153 4.73 -0.27 -3.81
CA ILE A 153 4.25 -1.01 -4.99
C ILE A 153 4.02 -0.05 -6.15
N SER A 154 3.34 1.06 -5.90
CA SER A 154 2.98 2.04 -6.93
C SER A 154 4.22 2.64 -7.60
N GLN A 155 5.22 3.04 -6.82
CA GLN A 155 6.44 3.67 -7.33
C GLN A 155 7.41 2.69 -8.00
N VAL A 156 7.42 1.43 -7.58
CA VAL A 156 8.29 0.43 -8.21
C VAL A 156 7.72 -0.05 -9.55
N ILE A 157 6.39 -0.07 -9.69
CA ILE A 157 5.72 -0.71 -10.82
C ILE A 157 5.15 0.29 -11.84
N ALA A 158 4.63 1.44 -11.39
CA ALA A 158 3.79 2.28 -12.25
C ALA A 158 4.36 3.66 -12.63
N CYS A 159 5.01 4.37 -11.70
CA CYS A 159 5.28 5.80 -11.85
C CYS A 159 6.73 6.15 -11.54
#